data_AF-A0A1V3WJW4-F1
#
_entry.id   AF-A0A1V3WJW4-F1
#
_cell.length_a   1.000
_cell.length_b   1.000
_cell.length_c   1.000
_cell.angle_alpha   90.00
_cell.angle_beta   90.00
_cell.angle_gamma   90.00
#
_symmetry.space_group_name_H-M   'P 1'
#
loop_
_entity.id
_entity.type
_entity.pdbx_description
1 polymer ?
#
loop_
_entity_poly.entity_id
_entity_poly.type
_entity_poly.pdbx_seq_one_letter_code
_entity_poly.pdbx_strand_id
1 'polypeptide(L)'
;MFAAGLAWASTADAATPYREIAMQMLLLGGGLGLTTAPATEAIMGSLSADKAGVGSAVNDTTRELGGTLGVAIVGSVFASVYSGQLGASTALTTLPADVRAAMQHSIAAAYNVIGRLPGDQAAAVRGMVDRAFLDGLQAGSLVCAGIALAAAVVVAAFLPARAPHTTAPTPAVALTQA
;
A
#
# COMPACT_ATOMS: atom_id res chain seq x y z
N MET A 1 5.32 12.13 2.53
CA MET A 1 3.91 12.12 2.99
C MET A 1 3.34 10.70 3.00
N PHE A 2 3.33 9.98 1.87
CA PHE A 2 2.78 8.62 1.79
C PHE A 2 3.39 7.63 2.80
N ALA A 3 4.72 7.55 2.87
CA ALA A 3 5.43 6.70 3.83
C ALA A 3 5.10 7.03 5.30
N ALA A 4 4.95 8.32 5.64
CA ALA A 4 4.58 8.76 6.98
C ALA A 4 3.11 8.39 7.30
N GLY A 5 2.21 8.49 6.32
CA GLY A 5 0.83 8.03 6.47
C GLY A 5 0.75 6.52 6.73
N LEU A 6 1.56 5.71 6.03
CA LEU A 6 1.65 4.27 6.25
C LEU A 6 2.26 3.92 7.62
N ALA A 7 3.30 4.65 8.04
CA ALA A 7 3.89 4.47 9.36
C ALA A 7 2.89 4.84 10.48
N TRP A 8 2.09 5.89 10.33
CA TRP A 8 1.04 6.22 11.29
C TRP A 8 -0.11 5.20 11.25
N ALA A 9 -0.53 4.75 10.06
CA ALA A 9 -1.54 3.70 9.95
C ALA A 9 -1.11 2.39 10.65
N SER A 10 0.20 2.12 10.75
CA SER A 10 0.71 0.95 11.49
C SER A 10 0.51 1.01 13.01
N THR A 11 0.05 2.14 13.57
CA THR A 11 -0.30 2.22 14.99
C THR A 11 -1.79 2.00 15.24
N ALA A 12 -2.59 1.77 14.19
CA ALA A 12 -4.02 1.57 14.32
C ALA A 12 -4.35 0.23 14.99
N ASP A 13 -5.31 0.26 15.89
CA ASP A 13 -5.83 -0.87 16.65
C ASP A 13 -7.37 -0.86 16.68
N ALA A 14 -7.98 -1.79 17.43
CA ALA A 14 -9.43 -1.92 17.54
C ALA A 14 -10.11 -0.73 18.26
N ALA A 15 -9.37 0.08 19.02
CA ALA A 15 -9.88 1.24 19.74
C ALA A 15 -9.67 2.56 18.99
N THR A 16 -9.00 2.51 17.83
CA THR A 16 -8.63 3.69 17.06
C THR A 16 -9.90 4.43 16.58
N PRO A 17 -10.06 5.72 16.93
CA PRO A 17 -11.26 6.45 16.60
C PRO A 17 -11.32 6.75 15.10
N TYR A 18 -12.53 6.75 14.53
CA TYR A 18 -12.73 6.98 13.10
C TYR A 18 -12.07 8.27 12.56
N ARG A 19 -12.02 9.34 13.38
CA ARG A 19 -11.35 10.60 13.01
C ARG A 19 -9.86 10.41 12.71
N GLU A 20 -9.20 9.52 13.43
CA GLU A 20 -7.78 9.25 13.24
C GLU A 20 -7.55 8.48 11.94
N ILE A 21 -8.38 7.47 11.68
CA ILE A 21 -8.40 6.73 10.41
C ILE A 21 -8.62 7.70 9.24
N ALA A 22 -9.57 8.63 9.37
CA ALA A 22 -9.83 9.64 8.33
C ALA A 22 -8.60 10.52 8.05
N MET A 23 -7.88 10.95 9.09
CA MET A 23 -6.64 11.74 8.93
C MET A 23 -5.51 10.93 8.29
N GLN A 24 -5.37 9.65 8.66
CA GLN A 24 -4.42 8.75 8.01
C GLN A 24 -4.75 8.58 6.52
N MET A 25 -6.04 8.41 6.16
CA MET A 25 -6.48 8.33 4.77
C MET A 25 -6.18 9.61 3.98
N LEU A 26 -6.29 10.79 4.59
CA LEU A 26 -5.91 12.06 3.95
C LEU A 26 -4.41 12.11 3.65
N LEU A 27 -3.55 11.64 4.56
CA LEU A 27 -2.10 11.56 4.33
C LEU A 27 -1.75 10.56 3.24
N LEU A 28 -2.41 9.41 3.22
CA LEU A 28 -2.22 8.37 2.20
C LEU A 28 -2.69 8.87 0.83
N GLY A 29 -3.93 9.36 0.73
CA GLY A 29 -4.49 9.87 -0.53
C GLY A 29 -3.72 11.07 -1.06
N GLY A 30 -3.43 12.06 -0.20
CA GLY A 30 -2.65 13.23 -0.59
C GLY A 30 -1.22 12.87 -0.97
N GLY A 31 -0.57 11.97 -0.23
CA GLY A 31 0.77 11.49 -0.55
C GLY A 31 0.84 10.75 -1.88
N LEU A 32 -0.17 9.92 -2.18
CA LEU A 32 -0.29 9.24 -3.45
C LEU A 32 -0.49 10.25 -4.60
N GLY A 33 -1.44 11.18 -4.46
CA GLY A 33 -1.73 12.19 -5.49
C GLY A 33 -0.54 13.10 -5.79
N LEU A 34 0.21 13.53 -4.77
CA LEU A 34 1.41 14.34 -4.92
C LEU A 34 2.58 13.59 -5.56
N THR A 35 2.51 12.26 -5.66
CA THR A 35 3.58 11.44 -6.23
C THR A 35 3.23 10.96 -7.64
N THR A 36 2.01 10.49 -7.87
CA THR A 36 1.64 9.78 -9.10
C THR A 36 1.61 10.68 -10.33
N ALA A 37 1.02 11.87 -10.24
CA ALA A 37 0.94 12.80 -11.36
C ALA A 37 2.33 13.35 -11.76
N PRO A 38 3.13 13.94 -10.84
CA PRO A 38 4.46 14.42 -11.19
C PRO A 38 5.42 13.32 -11.65
N ALA A 39 5.31 12.11 -11.10
CA ALA A 39 6.14 10.98 -11.57
C ALA A 39 5.81 10.62 -13.03
N THR A 40 4.53 10.59 -13.39
CA THR A 40 4.11 10.32 -14.77
C THR A 40 4.56 11.44 -15.70
N GLU A 41 4.40 12.70 -15.30
CA GLU A 41 4.87 13.86 -16.07
C GLU A 41 6.40 13.87 -16.25
N ALA A 42 7.16 13.53 -15.22
CA ALA A 42 8.62 13.45 -15.31
C ALA A 42 9.09 12.38 -16.30
N ILE A 43 8.42 11.22 -16.31
CA ILE A 43 8.71 10.14 -17.26
C ILE A 43 8.33 10.59 -18.68
N MET A 44 7.08 11.01 -18.87
CA MET A 44 6.53 11.32 -20.20
C MET A 44 7.12 12.59 -20.80
N GLY A 45 7.39 13.61 -19.98
CA GLY A 45 7.97 14.88 -20.40
C GLY A 45 9.44 14.79 -20.80
N SER A 46 10.13 13.69 -20.49
CA SER A 46 11.52 13.44 -20.90
C SER A 46 11.65 12.86 -22.32
N LEU A 47 10.53 12.47 -22.93
CA LEU A 47 10.50 11.78 -24.22
C LEU A 47 10.14 12.72 -25.37
N SER A 48 10.70 12.46 -26.55
CA SER A 48 10.29 13.12 -27.79
C SER A 48 8.92 12.61 -28.25
N ALA A 49 8.19 13.42 -29.02
CA ALA A 49 6.81 13.13 -29.42
C ALA A 49 6.64 11.79 -30.17
N ASP A 50 7.63 11.41 -30.98
CA ASP A 50 7.70 10.14 -31.70
C ASP A 50 7.85 8.91 -30.78
N LYS A 51 8.30 9.11 -29.53
CA LYS A 51 8.53 8.04 -28.54
C LYS A 51 7.52 8.02 -27.40
N ALA A 52 6.61 9.00 -27.34
CA ALA A 52 5.61 9.11 -26.29
C ALA A 52 4.71 7.86 -26.20
N GLY A 53 4.34 7.24 -27.33
CA GLY A 53 3.54 6.01 -27.32
C GLY A 53 4.24 4.84 -26.63
N VAL A 54 5.53 4.61 -26.95
CA VAL A 54 6.35 3.57 -26.31
C VAL A 54 6.60 3.90 -24.83
N GLY A 55 6.85 5.16 -24.52
CA GLY A 55 7.03 5.65 -23.14
C GLY A 55 5.84 5.38 -22.24
N SER A 56 4.63 5.71 -22.72
CA SER A 56 3.40 5.47 -21.97
C SER A 56 3.19 3.98 -21.73
N ALA A 57 3.38 3.14 -22.76
CA ALA A 57 3.23 1.70 -22.63
C ALA A 57 4.18 1.11 -21.58
N VAL A 58 5.44 1.56 -21.55
CA VAL A 58 6.42 1.12 -20.53
C VAL A 58 6.05 1.63 -19.14
N ASN A 59 5.59 2.88 -19.02
CA ASN A 59 5.13 3.45 -17.75
C ASN A 59 3.94 2.67 -17.18
N ASP A 60 2.95 2.37 -18.01
CA ASP A 60 1.76 1.63 -17.59
C ASP A 60 2.11 0.20 -17.21
N THR A 61 2.94 -0.48 -18.02
CA THR A 61 3.46 -1.82 -17.67
C THR A 61 4.19 -1.80 -16.32
N THR A 62 5.02 -0.78 -16.08
CA THR A 62 5.75 -0.63 -14.81
C THR A 62 4.80 -0.45 -13.63
N ARG A 63 3.72 0.32 -13.82
CA ARG A 63 2.69 0.54 -12.78
C ARG A 63 1.88 -0.71 -12.51
N GLU A 64 1.48 -1.45 -13.54
CA GLU A 64 0.76 -2.72 -13.40
C GLU A 64 1.63 -3.77 -12.70
N LEU A 65 2.89 -3.90 -13.10
CA LEU A 65 3.86 -4.78 -12.44
C LEU A 65 4.11 -4.35 -10.99
N GLY A 66 4.34 -3.05 -10.74
CA GLY A 66 4.52 -2.52 -9.40
C GLY A 66 3.29 -2.74 -8.50
N GLY A 67 2.09 -2.55 -9.03
CA GLY A 67 0.84 -2.77 -8.32
C GLY A 67 0.63 -4.23 -7.96
N THR A 68 0.85 -5.15 -8.90
CA THR A 68 0.72 -6.60 -8.66
C THR A 68 1.76 -7.12 -7.67
N LEU A 69 3.03 -6.69 -7.79
CA LEU A 69 4.08 -7.01 -6.83
C LEU A 69 3.78 -6.45 -5.44
N GLY A 70 3.30 -5.21 -5.36
CA GLY A 70 2.90 -4.57 -4.11
C GLY A 70 1.81 -5.37 -3.39
N VAL A 71 0.75 -5.75 -4.10
CA VAL A 71 -0.33 -6.58 -3.56
C VAL A 71 0.20 -7.94 -3.09
N ALA A 72 1.08 -8.58 -3.88
CA ALA A 72 1.66 -9.87 -3.53
C ALA A 72 2.53 -9.80 -2.25
N ILE A 73 3.38 -8.78 -2.12
CA ILE A 73 4.24 -8.58 -0.94
C ILE A 73 3.38 -8.33 0.30
N VAL A 74 2.43 -7.39 0.23
CA VAL A 74 1.58 -7.05 1.38
C VAL A 74 0.72 -8.23 1.80
N GLY A 75 0.10 -8.92 0.84
CA GLY A 75 -0.69 -10.12 1.09
C GLY A 75 0.13 -11.23 1.74
N SER A 76 1.37 -11.44 1.28
CA SER A 76 2.28 -12.46 1.83
C SER A 76 2.70 -12.13 3.26
N VAL A 77 3.06 -10.88 3.54
CA VAL A 77 3.41 -10.40 4.88
C VAL A 77 2.22 -10.56 5.82
N PHE A 78 1.05 -10.06 5.40
CA PHE A 78 -0.19 -10.19 6.17
C PHE A 78 -0.51 -11.65 6.48
N ALA A 79 -0.52 -12.52 5.47
CA ALA A 79 -0.84 -13.94 5.64
C ALA A 79 0.17 -14.65 6.55
N SER A 80 1.46 -14.34 6.44
CA SER A 80 2.52 -14.93 7.27
C SER A 80 2.37 -14.53 8.74
N VAL A 81 2.12 -13.24 9.00
CA VAL A 81 1.92 -12.75 10.37
C VAL A 81 0.62 -13.28 10.96
N TYR A 82 -0.50 -13.18 10.24
CA TYR A 82 -1.80 -13.65 10.69
C TYR A 82 -1.81 -15.15 11.01
N SER A 83 -1.33 -15.99 10.07
CA SER A 83 -1.27 -17.45 10.27
C SER A 83 -0.27 -17.83 11.36
N GLY A 84 0.87 -17.14 11.46
CA GLY A 84 1.86 -17.34 12.51
C GLY A 84 1.33 -17.04 13.91
N GLN A 85 0.64 -15.90 14.09
CA GLN A 85 0.03 -15.51 15.37
C GLN A 85 -1.05 -16.50 15.80
N LEU A 86 -1.90 -16.96 14.88
CA LEU A 86 -2.89 -18.00 15.18
C LEU A 86 -2.23 -19.35 15.48
N GLY A 87 -1.17 -19.72 14.76
CA GLY A 87 -0.43 -20.96 14.98
C GLY A 87 0.24 -21.04 16.35
N ALA A 88 0.74 -19.91 16.86
CA ALA A 88 1.34 -19.80 18.19
C ALA A 88 0.31 -19.74 19.34
N SER A 89 -0.98 -19.56 19.04
CA SER A 89 -2.00 -19.34 20.05
C SER A 89 -2.42 -20.61 20.77
N THR A 90 -2.18 -20.65 22.08
CA THR A 90 -2.63 -21.75 22.95
C THR A 90 -4.16 -21.81 23.06
N ALA A 91 -4.86 -20.68 22.87
CA ALA A 91 -6.32 -20.59 22.91
C ALA A 91 -7.00 -21.40 21.79
N LEU A 92 -6.27 -21.71 20.72
CA LEU A 92 -6.78 -22.50 19.59
C LEU A 92 -6.43 -23.98 19.68
N THR A 93 -5.66 -24.41 20.69
CA THR A 93 -5.22 -25.81 20.82
C THR A 93 -6.39 -26.76 21.11
N THR A 94 -7.45 -26.25 21.74
CA THR A 94 -8.68 -26.98 22.00
C THR A 94 -9.53 -27.22 20.76
N LEU A 95 -9.25 -26.54 19.64
CA LEU A 95 -9.96 -26.72 18.39
C LEU A 95 -9.33 -27.85 17.55
N PRO A 96 -10.16 -28.59 16.76
CA PRO A 96 -9.67 -29.53 15.77
C PRO A 96 -8.64 -28.93 14.82
N ALA A 97 -7.67 -29.74 14.38
CA ALA A 97 -6.53 -29.26 13.58
C ALA A 97 -6.95 -28.71 12.21
N ASP A 98 -7.95 -29.34 11.57
CA ASP A 98 -8.56 -28.91 10.32
C ASP A 98 -9.28 -27.56 10.46
N VAL A 99 -9.99 -27.36 11.57
CA VAL A 99 -10.65 -26.09 11.90
C VAL A 99 -9.60 -24.99 12.09
N ARG A 100 -8.56 -25.25 12.88
CA ARG A 100 -7.46 -24.28 13.09
C ARG A 100 -6.75 -23.92 11.79
N ALA A 101 -6.48 -24.89 10.92
CA ALA A 101 -5.88 -24.64 9.61
C ALA A 101 -6.79 -23.76 8.73
N ALA A 102 -8.11 -24.03 8.71
CA ALA A 102 -9.06 -23.20 7.98
C ALA A 102 -9.09 -21.75 8.49
N MET A 103 -9.01 -21.54 9.81
CA MET A 103 -8.95 -20.21 10.43
C MET A 103 -7.67 -19.45 10.05
N GLN A 104 -6.52 -20.14 9.95
CA GLN A 104 -5.24 -19.55 9.54
C GLN A 104 -5.24 -19.08 8.09
N HIS A 105 -5.97 -19.76 7.22
CA HIS A 105 -6.07 -19.41 5.80
C HIS A 105 -7.18 -18.40 5.49
N SER A 106 -8.14 -18.20 6.39
CA SER A 106 -9.28 -17.34 6.14
C SER A 106 -9.84 -16.72 7.41
N ILE A 107 -9.84 -15.39 7.47
CA ILE A 107 -10.52 -14.64 8.52
C ILE A 107 -12.04 -14.87 8.51
N ALA A 108 -12.63 -15.02 7.33
CA ALA A 108 -14.06 -15.32 7.22
C ALA A 108 -14.38 -16.70 7.81
N ALA A 109 -13.52 -17.70 7.58
CA ALA A 109 -13.63 -19.00 8.24
C ALA A 109 -13.47 -18.87 9.76
N ALA A 110 -12.53 -18.03 10.22
CA ALA A 110 -12.35 -17.76 11.65
C ALA A 110 -13.62 -17.20 12.31
N TYR A 111 -14.25 -16.18 11.74
CA TYR A 111 -15.50 -15.65 12.29
C TYR A 111 -16.68 -16.63 12.19
N ASN A 112 -16.71 -17.47 11.16
CA ASN A 112 -17.72 -18.52 11.04
C ASN A 112 -17.60 -19.56 12.18
N VAL A 113 -16.37 -19.95 12.53
CA VAL A 113 -16.09 -20.82 13.68
C VAL A 113 -16.45 -20.12 14.99
N ILE A 114 -16.03 -18.87 15.18
CA ILE A 114 -16.34 -18.08 16.38
C ILE A 114 -17.85 -18.02 16.64
N GLY A 115 -18.67 -17.86 15.60
CA GLY A 115 -20.13 -17.82 15.73
C GLY A 115 -20.79 -19.12 16.22
N ARG A 116 -20.03 -20.22 16.27
CA ARG A 116 -20.50 -21.55 16.72
C ARG A 116 -19.96 -21.94 18.10
N LEU A 117 -19.09 -21.13 18.70
CA LEU A 117 -18.47 -21.42 19.99
C LEU A 117 -19.33 -20.89 21.15
N PRO A 118 -19.26 -21.50 22.35
CA PRO A 118 -19.84 -20.96 23.57
C PRO A 118 -19.29 -19.56 23.90
N GLY A 119 -20.09 -18.70 24.52
CA GLY A 119 -19.80 -17.26 24.67
C GLY A 119 -18.40 -16.90 25.20
N ASP A 120 -17.95 -17.56 26.27
CA ASP A 120 -16.63 -17.30 26.86
C ASP A 120 -15.48 -17.71 25.93
N GLN A 121 -15.63 -18.84 25.24
CA GLN A 121 -14.64 -19.32 24.27
C GLN A 121 -14.66 -18.47 22.99
N ALA A 122 -15.84 -18.06 22.54
CA ALA A 122 -16.02 -17.18 21.39
C ALA A 122 -15.34 -15.82 21.60
N ALA A 123 -15.45 -15.23 22.80
CA ALA A 123 -14.79 -13.97 23.13
C ALA A 123 -13.26 -14.08 23.12
N ALA A 124 -12.71 -15.15 23.71
CA ALA A 124 -11.28 -15.41 23.73
C ALA A 124 -10.70 -15.63 22.31
N VAL A 125 -11.38 -16.46 21.50
CA VAL A 125 -10.96 -16.75 20.11
C VAL A 125 -11.09 -15.50 19.24
N ARG A 126 -12.17 -14.72 19.39
CA ARG A 126 -12.36 -13.45 18.67
C ARG A 126 -11.23 -12.47 18.95
N GLY A 127 -10.91 -12.23 20.22
CA GLY A 127 -9.83 -11.31 20.58
C GLY A 127 -8.47 -11.73 20.02
N MET A 128 -8.23 -13.04 19.89
CA MET A 128 -7.02 -13.56 19.24
C MET A 128 -7.02 -13.31 17.73
N VAL A 129 -8.14 -13.58 17.04
CA VAL A 129 -8.29 -13.37 15.59
C VAL A 129 -8.17 -11.87 15.25
N ASP A 130 -8.82 -11.01 16.03
CA ASP A 130 -8.78 -9.55 15.83
C ASP A 130 -7.36 -9.01 16.00
N ARG A 131 -6.62 -9.47 17.03
CA ARG A 131 -5.21 -9.11 17.23
C ARG A 131 -4.33 -9.61 16.09
N ALA A 132 -4.44 -10.88 15.70
CA ALA A 132 -3.65 -11.43 14.60
C ALA A 132 -3.91 -10.68 13.27
N PHE A 133 -5.16 -10.26 13.02
CA PHE A 133 -5.52 -9.44 11.87
C PHE A 133 -4.86 -8.06 11.93
N LEU A 134 -4.95 -7.38 13.08
CA LEU A 134 -4.33 -6.07 13.27
C LEU A 134 -2.80 -6.17 13.16
N ASP A 135 -2.16 -7.14 13.78
CA ASP A 135 -0.71 -7.36 13.67
C ASP A 135 -0.28 -7.54 12.21
N GLY A 136 -1.04 -8.32 11.42
CA GLY A 136 -0.81 -8.48 10.00
C GLY A 136 -0.96 -7.18 9.21
N LEU A 137 -1.99 -6.38 9.52
CA LEU A 137 -2.22 -5.07 8.91
C LEU A 137 -1.08 -4.10 9.23
N GLN A 138 -0.69 -4.02 10.50
CA GLN A 138 0.38 -3.14 10.98
C GLN A 138 1.73 -3.51 10.35
N ALA A 139 2.06 -4.80 10.30
CA ALA A 139 3.27 -5.30 9.65
C ALA A 139 3.27 -4.97 8.15
N GLY A 140 2.14 -5.18 7.46
CA GLY A 140 1.98 -4.80 6.05
C GLY A 140 2.17 -3.29 5.83
N SER A 141 1.59 -2.46 6.69
CA SER A 141 1.76 -1.00 6.64
C SER A 141 3.22 -0.58 6.84
N LEU A 142 3.95 -1.18 7.77
CA LEU A 142 5.38 -0.91 7.98
C LEU A 142 6.25 -1.31 6.78
N VAL A 143 5.98 -2.47 6.17
CA VAL A 143 6.68 -2.90 4.95
C VAL A 143 6.44 -1.90 3.82
N CYS A 144 5.18 -1.50 3.60
CA CYS A 144 4.86 -0.46 2.62
C CYS A 144 5.53 0.88 2.94
N ALA A 145 5.58 1.28 4.21
CA ALA A 145 6.23 2.52 4.64
C ALA A 145 7.72 2.47 4.32
N GLY A 146 8.38 1.35 4.60
CA GLY A 146 9.79 1.11 4.28
C GLY A 146 10.07 1.16 2.77
N ILE A 147 9.24 0.50 1.95
CA ILE A 147 9.36 0.53 0.48
C ILE A 147 9.17 1.95 -0.05
N ALA A 148 8.14 2.66 0.41
CA ALA A 148 7.86 4.04 0.00
C ALA A 148 8.99 5.00 0.42
N LEU A 149 9.56 4.81 1.62
CA LEU A 149 10.70 5.61 2.08
C LEU A 149 11.96 5.32 1.26
N ALA A 150 12.25 4.05 0.99
CA ALA A 150 13.39 3.67 0.14
C ALA A 150 13.25 4.25 -1.27
N ALA A 151 12.06 4.18 -1.87
CA ALA A 151 11.77 4.80 -3.17
C ALA A 151 11.99 6.32 -3.12
N ALA A 152 11.53 7.00 -2.06
CA ALA A 152 11.74 8.43 -1.89
C ALA A 152 13.24 8.79 -1.77
N VAL A 153 14.03 7.99 -1.05
CA VAL A 153 15.49 8.19 -0.93
C VAL A 153 16.18 7.99 -2.28
N VAL A 154 15.81 6.94 -3.03
CA VAL A 154 16.35 6.70 -4.38
C VAL A 154 16.02 7.87 -5.31
N VAL A 155 14.77 8.32 -5.32
CA VAL A 155 14.37 9.48 -6.14
C VAL A 155 15.14 10.74 -5.72
N ALA A 156 15.27 11.01 -4.43
CA ALA A 156 16.01 12.17 -3.94
C ALA A 156 17.51 12.12 -4.29
N ALA A 157 18.12 10.93 -4.34
CA ALA A 157 19.53 10.76 -4.64
C ALA A 157 19.85 10.77 -6.15
N PHE A 158 18.93 10.25 -6.99
CA PHE A 158 19.22 9.98 -8.40
C PHE A 158 18.43 10.85 -9.40
N LEU A 159 17.35 11.53 -8.99
CA LEU A 159 16.55 12.34 -9.90
C LEU A 159 17.05 13.81 -9.90
N PRO A 160 17.55 14.35 -11.03
CA PRO A 160 18.03 15.73 -11.10
C PRO A 160 16.89 16.74 -10.92
N ALA A 161 17.09 17.76 -10.08
CA ALA A 161 16.03 18.68 -9.64
C ALA A 161 15.45 19.63 -10.73
N ARG A 162 16.03 19.72 -11.95
CA ARG A 162 15.57 20.61 -13.03
C ARG A 162 15.87 20.06 -14.43
N ALA A 163 14.84 19.93 -15.27
CA ALA A 163 15.02 19.97 -16.71
C ALA A 163 15.22 21.44 -17.14
N PRO A 164 16.22 21.78 -17.98
CA PRO A 164 16.34 23.13 -18.54
C PRO A 164 15.07 23.50 -19.30
N HIS A 165 14.49 24.66 -19.01
CA HIS A 165 13.47 25.26 -19.87
C HIS A 165 14.12 25.60 -21.21
N THR A 166 14.01 24.71 -22.20
CA THR A 166 14.29 25.08 -23.59
C THR A 166 13.17 26.00 -24.03
N THR A 167 13.37 27.32 -23.93
CA THR A 167 12.51 28.32 -24.56
C THR A 167 12.54 28.06 -26.05
N ALA A 168 11.45 27.47 -26.59
CA ALA A 168 11.26 27.40 -28.03
C ALA A 168 11.27 28.84 -28.59
N PRO A 169 11.99 29.13 -29.68
CA PRO A 169 11.98 30.46 -30.28
C PRO A 169 10.56 30.84 -30.65
N THR A 170 10.09 31.99 -30.17
CA THR A 170 8.82 32.58 -30.60
C THR A 170 8.84 32.64 -32.14
N PRO A 171 7.89 31.99 -32.85
CA PRO A 171 7.81 32.16 -34.29
C PRO A 171 7.56 33.64 -34.56
N ALA A 172 8.50 34.27 -35.24
CA ALA A 172 8.36 35.66 -35.67
C ALA A 172 7.08 35.73 -36.52
N VAL A 173 6.05 36.39 -35.99
CA VAL A 173 4.87 36.75 -36.75
C VAL A 173 5.36 37.67 -37.86
N ALA A 174 5.47 37.13 -39.08
CA ALA A 174 5.69 37.93 -40.27
C ALA A 174 4.44 38.79 -40.45
N LEU A 175 4.51 40.02 -39.92
CA LEU A 175 3.59 41.09 -40.26
C LEU A 175 3.86 41.47 -41.72
N THR A 176 3.28 40.71 -42.66
CA THR A 176 3.18 41.15 -44.04
C THR A 176 2.07 42.19 -44.09
N GLN A 177 2.47 43.46 -43.93
CA GLN A 177 1.61 44.60 -44.18
C GLN A 177 1.30 44.72 -45.68
N ALA A 178 0.03 45.05 -45.94
CA ALA A 178 -0.58 45.79 -47.05
C ALA A 178 0.15 45.88 -48.40
#